data_AF-A0A961QV39-F1
#
_entry.id   AF-A0A961QV39-F1
#
_cell.length_a   1.000
_cell.length_b   1.000
_cell.length_c   1.000
_cell.angle_alpha   90.00
_cell.angle_beta   90.00
_cell.angle_gamma   90.00
#
_symmetry.space_group_name_H-M   'P 1'
#
loop_
_entity.id
_entity.type
_entity.pdbx_description
1 polymer ?
#
loop_
_entity_poly.entity_id
_entity_poly.type
_entity_poly.pdbx_seq_one_letter_code
_entity_poly.pdbx_strand_id
1 'polypeptide(L)'
;MTDRRQDEAKQAARQAALDYHEFPTRGKLEIRATKPLANGRDLSRAYSPGVAEACLEINADPANAARFTTRGNLVGVVTNGTAVLGLGNIGALASKPVMEGKAVLFKKFA
;
A
#
# COMPACT_ATOMS: atom_id res chain seq x y z
N MET A 1 32.40 14.38 -26.39
CA MET A 1 32.37 15.00 -25.04
C MET A 1 30.95 15.29 -24.54
N THR A 2 29.95 15.40 -25.42
CA THR A 2 28.53 15.60 -25.06
C THR A 2 27.83 14.33 -24.57
N ASP A 3 28.20 13.18 -25.15
CA ASP A 3 27.62 11.85 -24.89
C ASP A 3 27.84 11.36 -23.44
N ARG A 4 29.09 11.43 -22.97
CA ARG A 4 29.48 11.03 -21.60
C ARG A 4 28.73 11.78 -20.49
N ARG A 5 28.45 13.08 -20.69
CA ARG A 5 27.70 13.88 -19.70
C ARG A 5 26.22 13.50 -19.66
N GLN A 6 25.65 13.08 -20.79
CA GLN A 6 24.27 12.60 -20.86
C GLN A 6 24.12 11.22 -20.20
N ASP A 7 25.11 10.34 -20.38
CA ASP A 7 25.15 9.03 -19.71
C ASP A 7 25.28 9.15 -18.20
N GLU A 8 26.17 10.03 -17.72
CA GLU A 8 26.35 10.30 -16.29
C GLU A 8 25.05 10.84 -15.65
N ALA A 9 24.36 11.77 -16.33
CA ALA A 9 23.08 12.30 -15.86
C ALA A 9 21.99 11.23 -15.83
N LYS A 10 21.93 10.35 -16.84
CA LYS A 10 20.97 9.24 -16.89
C LYS A 10 21.22 8.23 -15.78
N GLN A 11 22.48 7.91 -15.50
CA GLN A 11 22.86 7.01 -14.42
C GLN A 11 22.52 7.61 -13.04
N ALA A 12 22.76 8.90 -12.85
CA ALA A 12 22.38 9.59 -11.62
C ALA A 12 20.86 9.59 -11.41
N ALA A 13 20.08 9.87 -12.46
CA ALA A 13 18.62 9.82 -12.40
C ALA A 13 18.10 8.40 -12.10
N ARG A 14 18.72 7.38 -12.71
CA ARG A 14 18.43 5.97 -12.42
C ARG A 14 18.69 5.64 -10.96
N GLN A 15 19.85 6.04 -10.43
CA GLN A 15 20.22 5.74 -9.04
C GLN A 15 19.27 6.44 -8.07
N ALA A 16 18.95 7.72 -8.29
CA ALA A 16 18.00 8.45 -7.46
C ALA A 16 16.61 7.80 -7.43
N ALA A 17 16.14 7.27 -8.57
CA ALA A 17 14.88 6.54 -8.63
C ALA A 17 14.93 5.24 -7.82
N LEU A 18 16.05 4.51 -7.80
CA LEU A 18 16.22 3.30 -7.00
C LEU A 18 16.30 3.65 -5.51
N ASP A 19 17.11 4.64 -5.15
CA ASP A 19 17.29 5.09 -3.76
C ASP A 19 15.95 5.52 -3.16
N TYR A 20 15.10 6.23 -3.92
CA TYR A 20 13.76 6.61 -3.51
C TYR A 20 12.85 5.41 -3.15
N HIS A 21 13.05 4.25 -3.78
CA HIS A 21 12.28 3.04 -3.48
C HIS A 21 12.91 2.16 -2.39
N GLU A 22 14.19 2.37 -2.07
CA GLU A 22 14.93 1.52 -1.12
C GLU A 22 15.10 2.17 0.27
N PHE A 23 15.39 3.48 0.30
CA PHE A 23 15.82 4.19 1.50
C PHE A 23 14.94 5.40 1.85
N PRO A 24 14.86 5.77 3.14
CA PRO A 24 15.38 5.03 4.31
C PRO A 24 14.53 3.80 4.67
N THR A 25 13.36 3.65 4.06
CA THR A 25 12.48 2.51 4.24
C THR A 25 11.99 2.06 2.87
N ARG A 26 11.97 0.75 2.67
CA ARG A 26 11.65 0.15 1.37
C ARG A 26 10.19 0.33 1.01
N GLY A 27 9.94 0.52 -0.28
CA GLY A 27 8.60 0.66 -0.84
C GLY A 27 7.99 2.03 -0.55
N LYS A 28 6.74 2.20 -0.98
CA LYS A 28 6.07 3.51 -0.93
C LYS A 28 4.87 3.57 0.02
N LEU A 29 4.55 2.47 0.70
CA LEU A 29 3.39 2.34 1.57
C LEU A 29 3.77 1.65 2.88
N GLU A 30 3.11 2.06 3.95
CA GLU A 30 3.15 1.40 5.25
C GLU A 30 1.73 1.11 5.76
N ILE A 31 1.62 0.15 6.68
CA ILE A 31 0.38 -0.08 7.43
C ILE A 31 0.54 0.58 8.80
N ARG A 32 -0.37 1.50 9.11
CA ARG A 32 -0.43 2.18 10.40
C ARG A 32 -1.75 1.87 11.10
N ALA A 33 -1.67 1.48 12.38
CA ALA A 33 -2.85 1.28 13.21
C ALA A 33 -3.61 2.60 13.42
N THR A 34 -4.92 2.58 13.24
CA THR A 34 -5.79 3.76 13.41
C THR A 34 -6.36 3.89 14.82
N LYS A 35 -6.28 2.82 15.63
CA LYS A 35 -6.77 2.79 17.02
C LYS A 35 -5.59 2.55 17.96
N PRO A 36 -5.56 3.17 19.16
CA PRO A 36 -4.53 2.91 20.16
C PRO A 36 -4.47 1.42 20.53
N LEU A 37 -3.27 0.96 20.85
CA LEU A 37 -2.96 -0.38 21.37
C LEU A 37 -1.96 -0.27 22.52
N ALA A 38 -2.18 0.68 23.44
CA ALA A 38 -1.18 1.07 24.43
C ALA A 38 -1.33 0.35 25.78
N ASN A 39 -2.47 -0.29 26.04
CA ASN A 39 -2.77 -0.92 27.33
C ASN A 39 -3.74 -2.11 27.16
N GLY A 40 -3.97 -2.85 28.25
CA GLY A 40 -4.82 -4.04 28.22
C GLY A 40 -6.28 -3.78 27.85
N ARG A 41 -6.82 -2.60 28.16
CA ARG A 41 -8.18 -2.21 27.76
C ARG A 41 -8.27 -1.94 26.25
N ASP A 42 -7.22 -1.38 25.65
CA ASP A 42 -7.16 -1.19 24.21
C ASP A 42 -7.06 -2.54 23.50
N LEU A 43 -6.22 -3.44 24.02
CA LEU A 43 -6.06 -4.79 23.48
C LEU A 43 -7.37 -5.60 23.57
N SER A 44 -8.07 -5.54 24.69
CA SER A 44 -9.33 -6.28 24.89
C SER A 44 -10.47 -5.79 23.99
N ARG A 45 -10.41 -4.55 23.49
CA ARG A 45 -11.35 -4.02 22.50
C ARG A 45 -10.95 -4.32 21.06
N ALA A 46 -9.65 -4.20 20.75
CA ALA A 46 -9.14 -4.41 19.41
C ALA A 46 -9.10 -5.90 19.02
N TYR A 47 -9.01 -6.77 20.02
CA TYR A 47 -8.97 -8.21 19.86
C TYR A 47 -9.93 -8.87 20.85
N SER A 48 -9.62 -10.06 21.35
CA SER A 48 -10.48 -10.78 22.28
C SER A 48 -10.57 -10.10 23.66
N PRO A 49 -11.76 -10.06 24.29
CA PRO A 49 -13.05 -10.55 23.77
C PRO A 49 -13.82 -9.56 22.88
N GLY A 50 -13.47 -8.26 22.88
CA GLY A 50 -14.29 -7.19 22.31
C GLY A 50 -14.49 -7.22 20.80
N VAL A 51 -13.56 -7.81 20.03
CA VAL A 51 -13.71 -7.97 18.57
C VAL A 51 -14.93 -8.82 18.19
N ALA A 52 -15.39 -9.70 19.09
CA ALA A 52 -16.54 -10.58 18.85
C ALA A 52 -17.81 -9.80 18.54
N GLU A 53 -18.03 -8.65 19.18
CA GLU A 53 -19.24 -7.83 18.98
C GLU A 53 -19.33 -7.34 17.53
N ALA A 54 -18.22 -6.83 16.98
CA ALA A 54 -18.19 -6.40 15.57
C ALA A 54 -18.43 -7.57 14.61
N CYS A 55 -17.92 -8.77 14.92
CA CYS A 55 -18.16 -9.97 14.13
C CYS A 55 -19.63 -10.39 14.15
N LEU A 56 -20.27 -10.40 15.33
CA LEU A 56 -21.68 -10.77 15.49
C LEU A 56 -22.59 -9.79 14.75
N GLU A 57 -22.31 -8.49 14.84
CA GLU A 57 -23.04 -7.45 14.11
C GLU A 57 -22.91 -7.58 12.58
N ILE A 58 -21.74 -7.95 12.08
CA ILE A 58 -21.53 -8.21 10.64
C ILE A 58 -22.21 -9.51 10.20
N ASN A 59 -22.21 -10.52 11.06
CA ASN A 59 -22.91 -11.78 10.78
C ASN A 59 -24.43 -11.59 10.73
N ALA A 60 -24.98 -10.75 11.60
CA ALA A 60 -26.41 -10.40 11.59
C ALA A 60 -26.78 -9.52 10.38
N ASP A 61 -25.94 -8.55 10.02
CA ASP A 61 -26.12 -7.73 8.82
C ASP A 61 -24.77 -7.49 8.10
N PRO A 62 -24.54 -8.13 6.93
CA PRO A 62 -23.31 -7.97 6.15
C PRO A 62 -23.00 -6.53 5.73
N ALA A 63 -24.00 -5.64 5.65
CA ALA A 63 -23.77 -4.23 5.31
C ALA A 63 -22.93 -3.52 6.38
N ASN A 64 -22.99 -3.99 7.64
CA ASN A 64 -22.18 -3.46 8.74
C ASN A 64 -20.67 -3.61 8.51
N ALA A 65 -20.22 -4.45 7.57
CA ALA A 65 -18.82 -4.53 7.20
C ALA A 65 -18.25 -3.17 6.76
N ALA A 66 -19.06 -2.31 6.13
CA ALA A 66 -18.63 -0.95 5.76
C ALA A 66 -18.47 -0.03 6.98
N ARG A 67 -19.19 -0.29 8.09
CA ARG A 67 -19.18 0.52 9.32
C ARG A 67 -18.08 0.11 10.27
N PHE A 68 -17.89 -1.20 10.45
CA PHE A 68 -16.98 -1.75 11.48
C PHE A 68 -15.63 -2.21 10.96
N THR A 69 -15.36 -2.05 9.66
CA THR A 69 -14.07 -2.36 9.07
C THR A 69 -13.59 -1.22 8.16
N THR A 70 -12.36 -1.34 7.66
CA THR A 70 -11.81 -0.41 6.67
C THR A 70 -12.47 -0.52 5.29
N ARG A 71 -13.33 -1.53 5.05
CA ARG A 71 -13.95 -1.83 3.76
C ARG A 71 -14.58 -0.62 3.07
N GLY A 72 -15.23 0.27 3.82
CA GLY A 72 -15.89 1.45 3.24
C GLY A 72 -14.93 2.43 2.53
N ASN A 73 -13.63 2.38 2.84
CA ASN A 73 -12.61 3.27 2.28
C ASN A 73 -11.41 2.50 1.69
N LEU A 74 -11.43 1.18 1.70
CA LEU A 74 -10.31 0.35 1.25
C LEU A 74 -10.45 0.05 -0.25
N VAL A 75 -9.44 0.44 -1.04
CA VAL A 75 -9.35 0.15 -2.48
C VAL A 75 -8.25 -0.86 -2.75
N GLY A 76 -8.57 -1.94 -3.46
CA GLY A 76 -7.60 -2.93 -3.92
C GLY A 76 -7.02 -2.56 -5.29
N VAL A 77 -5.70 -2.34 -5.37
CA VAL A 77 -4.99 -2.18 -6.65
C VAL A 77 -4.44 -3.53 -7.08
N VAL A 78 -5.11 -4.20 -8.02
CA VAL A 78 -4.82 -5.58 -8.43
C VAL A 78 -4.28 -5.61 -9.87
N THR A 79 -3.23 -6.40 -10.10
CA THR A 79 -2.67 -6.69 -11.43
C THR A 79 -1.98 -8.06 -11.42
N ASN A 80 -1.86 -8.68 -12.58
CA ASN A 80 -1.01 -9.85 -12.81
C ASN A 80 0.34 -9.49 -13.46
N GLY A 81 0.57 -8.21 -13.79
CA GLY A 81 1.82 -7.71 -14.35
C GLY A 81 2.04 -7.97 -15.85
N THR A 82 0.99 -8.36 -16.60
CA THR A 82 1.12 -8.64 -18.04
C THR A 82 1.16 -7.40 -18.93
N ALA A 83 0.79 -6.23 -18.39
CA ALA A 83 0.82 -4.95 -19.10
C ALA A 83 1.23 -3.81 -18.15
N VAL A 84 2.53 -3.66 -17.92
CA VAL A 84 3.07 -2.65 -17.00
C VAL A 84 3.63 -1.47 -17.80
N LEU A 85 2.87 -0.38 -17.87
CA LEU A 85 3.27 0.84 -18.61
C LEU A 85 3.69 0.49 -20.06
N GLY A 86 4.82 1.02 -20.53
CA GLY A 86 5.43 0.64 -21.81
C GLY A 86 6.36 -0.58 -21.73
N LEU A 87 6.45 -1.25 -20.58
CA LEU A 87 7.36 -2.39 -20.35
C LEU A 87 6.72 -3.74 -20.74
N GLY A 88 5.41 -3.77 -20.98
CA GLY A 88 4.69 -4.98 -21.37
C GLY A 88 4.58 -5.99 -20.23
N ASN A 89 4.75 -7.27 -20.55
CA ASN A 89 4.64 -8.37 -19.60
C ASN A 89 5.96 -8.58 -18.87
N ILE A 90 6.06 -8.03 -17.66
CA ILE A 90 7.23 -8.17 -16.77
C ILE A 90 6.91 -8.98 -15.51
N GLY A 91 5.67 -9.50 -15.40
CA GLY A 91 5.22 -10.32 -14.29
C GLY A 91 4.85 -9.56 -13.02
N ALA A 92 4.21 -10.28 -12.09
CA ALA A 92 3.60 -9.69 -10.90
C ALA A 92 4.60 -8.97 -9.99
N LEU A 93 5.76 -9.57 -9.72
CA LEU A 93 6.77 -8.99 -8.83
C LEU A 93 7.36 -7.68 -9.40
N ALA A 94 7.72 -7.66 -10.69
CA ALA A 94 8.27 -6.46 -11.31
C ALA A 94 7.24 -5.33 -11.45
N SER A 95 5.95 -5.66 -11.44
CA SER A 95 4.86 -4.67 -11.44
C SER A 95 4.64 -3.97 -10.09
N LYS A 96 5.17 -4.55 -9.00
CA LYS A 96 4.87 -4.14 -7.62
C LYS A 96 5.14 -2.65 -7.35
N PRO A 97 6.27 -2.05 -7.78
CA PRO A 97 6.50 -0.62 -7.57
C PRO A 97 5.42 0.26 -8.22
N VAL A 98 4.88 -0.13 -9.39
CA VAL A 98 3.82 0.64 -10.06
C VAL A 98 2.52 0.57 -9.26
N MET A 99 2.17 -0.61 -8.72
CA MET A 99 0.95 -0.80 -7.93
C MET A 99 1.00 -0.05 -6.62
N GLU A 100 2.17 -0.02 -5.97
CA GLU A 100 2.36 0.80 -4.78
C GLU A 100 2.18 2.29 -5.10
N GLY A 101 2.75 2.74 -6.22
CA GLY A 101 2.57 4.12 -6.69
C GLY A 101 1.10 4.49 -6.85
N LYS A 102 0.31 3.63 -7.51
CA LYS A 102 -1.14 3.85 -7.66
C LYS A 102 -1.87 3.94 -6.32
N ALA A 103 -1.54 3.07 -5.37
CA ALA A 103 -2.17 3.10 -4.04
C ALA A 103 -1.83 4.39 -3.27
N VAL A 104 -0.59 4.89 -3.35
CA VAL A 104 -0.22 6.18 -2.73
C VAL A 104 -0.96 7.34 -3.39
N LEU A 105 -1.14 7.31 -4.71
CA LEU A 105 -1.91 8.34 -5.43
C LEU A 105 -3.38 8.38 -4.96
N PHE A 106 -4.02 7.21 -4.80
CA PHE A 106 -5.36 7.14 -4.18
C PHE A 106 -5.37 7.75 -2.79
N LYS A 107 -4.35 7.49 -1.96
CA LYS A 107 -4.30 8.04 -0.60
C LYS A 107 -4.00 9.55 -0.54
N LYS A 108 -3.25 10.07 -1.51
CA LYS A 108 -2.77 11.47 -1.50
C LYS A 108 -3.78 12.44 -2.10
N PHE A 109 -4.55 12.01 -3.09
CA PHE A 109 -5.40 12.89 -3.90
C PHE A 109 -6.90 12.60 -3.79
N ALA A 110 -7.31 11.59 -3.02
CA ALA A 110 -8.70 11.28 -2.72
C ALA A 110 -8.95 11.22 -1.20
#